data_AF-A0A7S4JPZ2-F1
#
_entry.id   AF-A0A7S4JPZ2-F1
#
_cell.length_a   1.000
_cell.length_b   1.000
_cell.length_c   1.000
_cell.angle_alpha   90.00
_cell.angle_beta   90.00
_cell.angle_gamma   90.00
#
_symmetry.space_group_name_H-M   'P 1'
#
loop_
_entity.id
_entity.type
_entity.pdbx_description
1 polymer ?
#
loop_
_entity_poly.entity_id
_entity_poly.type
_entity_poly.pdbx_seq_one_letter_code
_entity_poly.pdbx_strand_id
1 'polypeptide(L)'
;MDVDKRSLMLGATAGLSLAALYSYTTKRSKDGESGSADAEASSNANFEFARGGATVPLPSGAPRLRREDMTIAGCAFLGLNLSRNHSESPGLMSHPDSVSRQTQFDFNLIQDRDYTHFSQTDDSAWLCGGGESGESYKLKARDSAHCEIFQMATFNEAWGGCSRETIRRVMSEIMIPHMAVLPSFVLRNGDTPSELELKFELEPGVAGHPEKWANWQLRFVHNQLFEKLQCGARFCPGPHHMTFLRKAAWRDEKHMVKYFAECDRAVRQWREQGPMLLEPEQDPDAPGYPAEPLGQELTHPHGVYLFRTREEPVEYFSPNFHPPYDTPDKRKLIAK
;
A
#
# COMPACT_ATOMS: atom_id res chain seq x y z
N MET A 1 22.49 39.40 64.32
CA MET A 1 21.34 40.03 65.00
C MET A 1 20.41 40.54 63.94
N ASP A 2 19.22 39.93 63.91
CA ASP A 2 17.91 40.41 63.45
C ASP A 2 17.76 41.15 62.10
N VAL A 3 17.11 40.56 61.08
CA VAL A 3 15.64 40.26 60.91
C VAL A 3 14.93 41.50 60.35
N ASP A 4 14.67 41.58 59.04
CA ASP A 4 13.50 41.02 58.30
C ASP A 4 12.49 42.14 57.96
N LYS A 5 12.00 42.18 56.71
CA LYS A 5 10.55 42.11 56.40
C LYS A 5 10.18 42.43 54.95
N ARG A 6 9.33 41.53 54.42
CA ARG A 6 8.34 41.60 53.32
C ARG A 6 8.87 41.16 51.94
N SER A 7 8.28 40.18 51.26
CA SER A 7 7.01 39.47 51.47
C SER A 7 6.97 38.17 50.63
N LEU A 8 6.69 37.06 51.32
CA LEU A 8 5.82 35.89 50.98
C LEU A 8 5.65 35.48 49.50
N MET A 9 6.09 34.28 49.09
CA MET A 9 5.45 32.92 49.20
C MET A 9 4.61 32.59 47.95
N LEU A 10 4.59 31.42 47.30
CA LEU A 10 5.01 30.01 47.49
C LEU A 10 5.18 29.41 46.06
N GLY A 11 6.13 28.51 45.76
CA GLY A 11 6.07 27.07 46.06
C GLY A 11 5.14 26.33 45.06
N ALA A 12 5.61 25.86 43.91
CA ALA A 12 6.16 24.53 43.64
C ALA A 12 5.15 23.36 43.78
N THR A 13 4.89 22.64 42.67
CA THR A 13 4.99 21.18 42.45
C THR A 13 3.89 20.55 41.59
N ALA A 14 4.37 19.77 40.61
CA ALA A 14 3.89 18.53 39.98
C ALA A 14 2.39 18.17 39.90
N GLY A 15 1.97 17.74 38.71
CA GLY A 15 0.77 16.92 38.51
C GLY A 15 0.51 16.55 37.05
N LEU A 16 0.74 15.28 36.69
CA LEU A 16 0.20 14.61 35.50
C LEU A 16 -1.34 14.59 35.50
N SER A 17 -2.00 14.71 34.33
CA SER A 17 -3.14 13.85 33.93
C SER A 17 -3.77 14.24 32.59
N LEU A 18 -3.93 13.21 31.75
CA LEU A 18 -4.95 12.92 30.71
C LEU A 18 -6.23 13.79 30.65
N ALA A 19 -6.62 14.16 29.41
CA ALA A 19 -7.94 14.01 28.74
C ALA A 19 -7.94 14.91 27.47
N ALA A 20 -7.78 14.43 26.24
CA ALA A 20 -8.76 13.72 25.39
C ALA A 20 -10.13 14.43 25.30
N LEU A 21 -10.43 14.99 24.11
CA LEU A 21 -11.59 14.73 23.23
C LEU A 21 -12.17 15.99 22.54
N TYR A 22 -12.16 15.91 21.21
CA TYR A 22 -13.23 16.28 20.27
C TYR A 22 -14.10 17.51 20.58
N SER A 23 -13.98 18.53 19.73
CA SER A 23 -15.16 19.23 19.20
C SER A 23 -14.86 19.77 17.82
N TYR A 24 -15.23 18.98 16.80
CA TYR A 24 -15.48 19.50 15.46
C TYR A 24 -16.82 20.23 15.52
N THR A 25 -16.79 21.55 15.61
CA THR A 25 -17.98 22.40 15.40
C THR A 25 -17.69 23.35 14.26
N THR A 26 -18.28 23.05 13.10
CA THR A 26 -18.44 23.99 11.99
C THR A 26 -19.19 25.22 12.47
N LYS A 27 -18.48 26.34 12.64
CA LYS A 27 -19.07 27.68 12.57
C LYS A 27 -18.45 28.41 11.39
N ARG A 28 -19.30 28.61 10.39
CA ARG A 28 -19.12 29.54 9.28
C ARG A 28 -19.12 30.96 9.86
N SER A 29 -18.01 31.67 9.80
CA SER A 29 -18.01 33.14 9.83
C SER A 29 -17.13 33.64 8.71
N LYS A 30 -17.69 34.58 7.95
CA LYS A 30 -17.02 35.37 6.94
C LYS A 30 -15.95 36.27 7.59
N ASP A 31 -15.04 36.73 6.74
CA ASP A 31 -14.14 37.88 6.86
C ASP A 31 -12.70 37.59 7.30
N GLY A 32 -11.75 38.01 6.46
CA GLY A 32 -10.41 38.44 6.86
C GLY A 32 -9.23 37.57 6.42
N GLU A 33 -8.49 38.04 5.43
CA GLU A 33 -7.23 37.49 4.92
C GLU A 33 -6.12 37.44 6.00
N SER A 34 -5.39 36.31 6.06
CA SER A 34 -3.93 36.29 6.18
C SER A 34 -3.43 34.88 5.78
N GLY A 35 -2.82 34.79 4.59
CA GLY A 35 -2.31 33.55 4.03
C GLY A 35 -1.05 33.09 4.79
N SER A 36 -1.10 31.88 5.33
CA SER A 36 0.09 31.15 5.79
C SER A 36 0.46 30.09 4.74
N ALA A 37 1.74 30.04 4.38
CA ALA A 37 2.31 29.15 3.38
C ALA A 37 2.18 27.65 3.73
N ASP A 38 1.73 27.32 4.94
CA ASP A 38 1.48 25.95 5.39
C ASP A 38 0.11 25.39 4.93
N ALA A 39 -0.78 26.24 4.40
CA ALA A 39 -2.05 25.82 3.81
C ALA A 39 -1.92 25.38 2.34
N GLU A 40 -0.83 25.75 1.65
CA GLU A 40 -0.65 25.51 0.21
C GLU A 40 -0.16 24.07 -0.09
N ALA A 41 0.55 23.45 0.85
CA ALA A 41 0.95 22.04 0.73
C ALA A 41 -0.23 21.06 0.94
N SER A 42 -1.30 21.49 1.61
CA SER A 42 -2.54 20.73 1.80
C SER A 42 -3.54 20.93 0.65
N SER A 43 -3.47 22.04 -0.08
CA SER A 43 -4.32 22.31 -1.25
C SER A 43 -3.86 21.62 -2.53
N ASN A 44 -2.65 21.04 -2.57
CA ASN A 44 -2.16 20.26 -3.71
C ASN A 44 -2.60 18.79 -3.70
N ALA A 45 -3.28 18.32 -2.65
CA ALA A 45 -4.06 17.10 -2.73
C ALA A 45 -5.34 17.38 -3.53
N ASN A 46 -5.23 17.35 -4.85
CA ASN A 46 -6.38 17.46 -5.73
C ASN A 46 -7.24 16.20 -5.57
N PHE A 47 -8.23 16.25 -4.66
CA PHE A 47 -9.25 15.22 -4.49
C PHE A 47 -10.24 15.16 -5.66
N GLU A 48 -9.91 15.68 -6.85
CA GLU A 48 -10.69 15.45 -8.07
C GLU A 48 -10.91 13.96 -8.35
N PHE A 49 -9.94 13.10 -8.00
CA PHE A 49 -10.10 11.64 -8.14
C PHE A 49 -11.19 11.05 -7.23
N ALA A 50 -11.51 11.69 -6.10
CA ALA A 50 -12.62 11.27 -5.23
C ALA A 50 -14.00 11.72 -5.73
N ARG A 51 -14.06 12.57 -6.78
CA ARG A 51 -15.30 13.00 -7.45
C ARG A 51 -15.62 12.17 -8.69
N GLY A 52 -15.24 10.89 -8.68
CA GLY A 52 -15.47 9.96 -9.79
C GLY A 52 -16.92 10.00 -10.28
N GLY A 53 -17.08 10.29 -11.57
CA GLY A 53 -18.24 9.91 -12.38
C GLY A 53 -19.58 10.59 -12.06
N ALA A 54 -20.52 10.48 -12.99
CA ALA A 54 -21.91 10.78 -12.72
C ALA A 54 -22.41 9.86 -11.59
N THR A 55 -22.95 10.45 -10.52
CA THR A 55 -23.60 9.69 -9.44
C THR A 55 -24.87 9.04 -9.98
N VAL A 56 -24.87 7.71 -10.12
CA VAL A 56 -26.11 6.96 -10.38
C VAL A 56 -26.79 6.70 -9.03
N PRO A 57 -28.06 7.09 -8.83
CA PRO A 57 -28.78 6.77 -7.61
C PRO A 57 -28.93 5.25 -7.47
N LEU A 58 -28.33 4.67 -6.43
CA LEU A 58 -28.60 3.29 -6.03
C LEU A 58 -29.88 3.25 -5.21
N PRO A 59 -30.96 2.56 -5.64
CA PRO A 59 -32.27 2.55 -4.97
C PRO A 59 -32.23 2.14 -3.49
N SER A 60 -31.22 1.37 -3.08
CA SER A 60 -31.02 0.88 -1.71
C SER A 60 -29.74 1.37 -1.04
N GLY A 61 -28.97 2.25 -1.67
CA GLY A 61 -27.58 2.53 -1.27
C GLY A 61 -26.65 1.31 -1.41
N ALA A 62 -25.34 1.52 -1.24
CA ALA A 62 -24.42 0.40 -1.04
C ALA A 62 -24.81 -0.35 0.26
N PRO A 63 -24.66 -1.69 0.33
CA PRO A 63 -24.89 -2.43 1.56
C PRO A 63 -24.15 -1.77 2.73
N ARG A 64 -24.90 -1.19 3.67
CA ARG A 64 -24.30 -0.59 4.88
C ARG A 64 -24.04 -1.71 5.87
N LEU A 65 -22.82 -2.21 5.86
CA LEU A 65 -22.35 -3.13 6.91
C LEU A 65 -22.34 -2.38 8.25
N ARG A 66 -23.04 -2.90 9.26
CA ARG A 66 -23.06 -2.32 10.60
C ARG A 66 -21.71 -2.62 11.26
N ARG A 67 -20.84 -1.61 11.31
CA ARG A 67 -19.48 -1.71 11.84
C ARG A 67 -19.43 -2.20 13.29
N GLU A 68 -20.50 -1.95 14.05
CA GLU A 68 -20.70 -2.42 15.44
C GLU A 68 -20.80 -3.95 15.55
N ASP A 69 -21.21 -4.62 14.48
CA ASP A 69 -21.46 -6.08 14.47
C ASP A 69 -20.24 -6.89 13.97
N MET A 70 -19.11 -6.23 13.63
CA MET A 70 -17.97 -6.88 12.98
C MET A 70 -16.68 -6.73 13.77
N THR A 71 -15.99 -7.86 14.01
CA THR A 71 -14.63 -7.86 14.55
C THR A 71 -13.64 -7.86 13.38
N ILE A 72 -13.16 -6.66 13.00
CA ILE A 72 -12.21 -6.48 11.88
C ILE A 72 -10.79 -6.84 12.34
N ALA A 73 -10.60 -8.10 12.76
CA ALA A 73 -9.31 -8.66 13.15
C ALA A 73 -8.79 -9.56 12.03
N GLY A 74 -7.54 -9.33 11.62
CA GLY A 74 -6.81 -10.16 10.66
C GLY A 74 -6.22 -9.39 9.49
N CYS A 75 -5.50 -10.11 8.62
CA CYS A 75 -4.73 -9.57 7.50
C CYS A 75 -4.90 -10.40 6.21
N ALA A 76 -6.07 -11.01 6.02
CA ALA A 76 -6.40 -11.70 4.77
C ALA A 76 -6.82 -10.70 3.69
N PHE A 77 -6.21 -10.79 2.50
CA PHE A 77 -6.48 -9.90 1.38
C PHE A 77 -6.20 -10.54 0.02
N LEU A 78 -6.76 -9.96 -1.04
CA LEU A 78 -6.39 -10.19 -2.42
C LEU A 78 -5.47 -9.05 -2.88
N GLY A 79 -4.39 -9.38 -3.58
CA GLY A 79 -3.44 -8.36 -4.02
C GLY A 79 -2.40 -8.88 -5.00
N LEU A 80 -1.47 -7.99 -5.36
CA LEU A 80 -0.27 -8.37 -6.09
C LEU A 80 0.82 -8.74 -5.10
N ASN A 81 1.59 -9.79 -5.42
CA ASN A 81 2.79 -10.11 -4.68
C ASN A 81 4.00 -9.49 -5.40
N LEU A 82 4.67 -8.58 -4.72
CA LEU A 82 5.80 -7.81 -5.27
C LEU A 82 7.14 -8.25 -4.65
N SER A 83 7.15 -9.37 -3.92
CA SER A 83 8.35 -9.89 -3.27
C SER A 83 9.45 -10.22 -4.27
N ARG A 84 10.68 -9.92 -3.86
CA ARG A 84 11.89 -10.18 -4.64
C ARG A 84 13.03 -10.57 -3.71
N ASN A 85 13.68 -11.68 -4.03
CA ASN A 85 14.93 -12.07 -3.41
C ASN A 85 16.09 -11.35 -4.11
N HIS A 86 16.84 -10.53 -3.38
CA HIS A 86 17.95 -9.71 -3.92
C HIS A 86 19.33 -10.30 -3.64
N SER A 87 19.47 -11.62 -3.52
CA SER A 87 20.72 -12.24 -3.07
C SER A 87 21.88 -12.22 -4.07
N GLU A 88 21.69 -11.68 -5.29
CA GLU A 88 22.76 -11.56 -6.29
C GLU A 88 23.86 -10.56 -5.90
N SER A 89 23.64 -9.73 -4.87
CA SER A 89 24.68 -8.85 -4.35
C SER A 89 25.54 -9.56 -3.29
N PRO A 90 26.87 -9.68 -3.48
CA PRO A 90 27.75 -10.27 -2.48
C PRO A 90 27.67 -9.47 -1.17
N GLY A 91 27.00 -10.01 -0.14
CA GLY A 91 26.79 -9.29 1.14
C GLY A 91 25.48 -9.51 1.91
N LEU A 92 24.67 -10.54 1.59
CA LEU A 92 23.57 -11.04 2.44
C LEU A 92 22.42 -10.03 2.70
N MET A 93 21.89 -9.42 1.64
CA MET A 93 20.81 -8.42 1.70
C MET A 93 19.40 -8.98 1.47
N SER A 94 19.17 -10.28 1.61
CA SER A 94 17.82 -10.85 1.58
C SER A 94 17.69 -12.04 2.52
N HIS A 95 16.50 -12.21 3.07
CA HIS A 95 16.15 -13.45 3.77
C HIS A 95 16.19 -14.62 2.77
N PRO A 96 16.86 -15.74 3.10
CA PRO A 96 17.03 -16.86 2.17
C PRO A 96 15.70 -17.47 1.70
N ASP A 97 14.67 -17.42 2.55
CA ASP A 97 13.34 -17.95 2.22
C ASP A 97 12.45 -16.93 1.47
N SER A 98 12.96 -15.75 1.12
CA SER A 98 12.21 -14.82 0.27
C SER A 98 12.07 -15.43 -1.13
N VAL A 99 10.86 -15.37 -1.68
CA VAL A 99 10.56 -15.84 -3.03
C VAL A 99 10.38 -14.64 -3.95
N SER A 100 10.91 -14.72 -5.16
CA SER A 100 10.84 -13.68 -6.19
C SER A 100 9.60 -13.88 -7.06
N ARG A 101 8.56 -13.07 -6.83
CA ARG A 101 7.32 -13.04 -7.64
C ARG A 101 7.24 -11.86 -8.60
N GLN A 102 8.24 -11.00 -8.55
CA GLN A 102 8.52 -10.00 -9.58
C GLN A 102 10.04 -9.80 -9.70
N THR A 103 10.52 -9.52 -10.91
CA THR A 103 11.92 -9.19 -11.20
C THR A 103 12.09 -7.81 -11.85
N GLN A 104 10.98 -7.13 -12.13
CA GLN A 104 10.91 -5.88 -12.91
C GLN A 104 11.35 -4.67 -12.10
N PHE A 105 11.05 -4.63 -10.80
CA PHE A 105 11.33 -3.52 -9.92
C PHE A 105 12.37 -3.93 -8.87
N ASP A 106 13.49 -3.22 -8.83
CA ASP A 106 14.49 -3.41 -7.79
C ASP A 106 14.21 -2.47 -6.62
N PHE A 107 13.46 -2.92 -5.63
CA PHE A 107 13.09 -2.06 -4.51
C PHE A 107 14.26 -1.65 -3.61
N ASN A 108 15.46 -2.22 -3.75
CA ASN A 108 16.63 -1.69 -3.06
C ASN A 108 16.91 -0.23 -3.44
N LEU A 109 16.50 0.21 -4.64
CA LEU A 109 16.69 1.58 -5.12
C LEU A 109 15.89 2.64 -4.31
N ILE A 110 14.91 2.21 -3.52
CA ILE A 110 14.12 3.08 -2.63
C ILE A 110 14.36 2.77 -1.14
N GLN A 111 15.33 1.90 -0.83
CA GLN A 111 15.69 1.53 0.53
C GLN A 111 16.96 2.24 0.97
N ASP A 112 17.04 2.57 2.26
CA ASP A 112 18.22 3.12 2.93
C ASP A 112 18.74 2.09 3.94
N ARG A 113 19.30 1.00 3.45
CA ARG A 113 19.74 -0.13 4.29
C ARG A 113 20.92 0.20 5.20
N ASP A 114 21.67 1.24 4.86
CA ASP A 114 22.77 1.76 5.67
C ASP A 114 22.30 2.81 6.70
N TYR A 115 21.00 3.10 6.76
CA TYR A 115 20.40 4.07 7.68
C TYR A 115 21.08 5.45 7.60
N THR A 116 21.47 5.87 6.40
CA THR A 116 22.11 7.17 6.18
C THR A 116 21.15 8.32 6.38
N HIS A 117 19.85 8.11 6.16
CA HIS A 117 18.79 9.12 6.23
C HIS A 117 17.88 8.95 7.45
N PHE A 118 17.65 7.71 7.88
CA PHE A 118 16.79 7.40 9.03
C PHE A 118 17.57 7.36 10.35
N SER A 119 16.94 7.83 11.43
CA SER A 119 17.42 7.70 12.80
C SER A 119 16.82 6.48 13.50
N GLN A 120 15.59 6.12 13.14
CA GLN A 120 14.88 4.97 13.72
C GLN A 120 13.79 4.47 12.76
N THR A 121 13.52 3.17 12.87
CA THR A 121 12.34 2.48 12.30
C THR A 121 11.85 1.49 13.37
N ASP A 122 10.75 0.78 13.12
CA ASP A 122 10.36 -0.33 14.00
C ASP A 122 11.28 -1.56 13.86
N ASP A 123 10.95 -2.59 14.64
CA ASP A 123 11.65 -3.89 14.70
C ASP A 123 11.42 -4.76 13.45
N SER A 124 10.43 -4.40 12.62
CA SER A 124 10.10 -5.10 11.38
C SER A 124 11.05 -4.76 10.23
N ALA A 125 12.00 -3.83 10.44
CA ALA A 125 13.00 -3.47 9.44
C ALA A 125 12.37 -3.01 8.09
N TRP A 126 13.11 -3.14 6.99
CA TRP A 126 12.56 -3.01 5.64
C TRP A 126 11.60 -4.17 5.33
N LEU A 127 10.36 -3.85 4.96
CA LEU A 127 9.32 -4.85 4.68
C LEU A 127 9.51 -5.55 3.33
N CYS A 128 10.22 -4.90 2.40
CA CYS A 128 10.57 -5.45 1.10
C CYS A 128 12.05 -5.85 1.03
N GLY A 129 12.38 -6.74 0.09
CA GLY A 129 13.73 -7.20 -0.16
C GLY A 129 14.37 -8.06 0.93
N GLY A 130 13.56 -8.62 1.85
CA GLY A 130 14.02 -9.60 2.83
C GLY A 130 14.73 -9.04 4.06
N GLY A 131 14.32 -7.85 4.53
CA GLY A 131 14.77 -7.30 5.80
C GLY A 131 16.10 -6.53 5.72
N GLU A 132 16.91 -6.60 6.77
CA GLU A 132 18.14 -5.81 6.88
C GLU A 132 19.38 -6.43 6.21
N SER A 133 20.41 -5.60 6.06
CA SER A 133 21.76 -6.02 5.66
C SER A 133 22.40 -6.97 6.68
N GLY A 134 23.43 -7.71 6.24
CA GLY A 134 24.01 -8.83 6.96
C GLY A 134 24.50 -8.57 8.39
N GLU A 135 24.98 -7.37 8.69
CA GLU A 135 25.54 -7.01 10.00
C GLU A 135 24.52 -6.35 10.95
N SER A 136 23.26 -6.22 10.54
CA SER A 136 22.23 -5.60 11.37
C SER A 136 21.77 -6.50 12.52
N TYR A 137 21.46 -5.88 13.66
CA TYR A 137 20.85 -6.55 14.82
C TYR A 137 19.32 -6.73 14.69
N LYS A 138 18.69 -6.22 13.62
CA LYS A 138 17.25 -6.42 13.39
C LYS A 138 16.98 -7.74 12.67
N LEU A 139 15.75 -8.23 12.81
CA LEU A 139 15.33 -9.48 12.19
C LEU A 139 15.34 -9.35 10.66
N LYS A 140 15.88 -10.37 9.99
CA LYS A 140 15.70 -10.53 8.55
C LYS A 140 14.30 -11.11 8.32
N ALA A 141 13.30 -10.26 8.18
CA ALA A 141 11.96 -10.72 7.83
C ALA A 141 11.96 -11.24 6.38
N ARG A 142 11.08 -12.19 6.07
CA ARG A 142 10.81 -12.56 4.67
C ARG A 142 10.27 -11.35 3.93
N ASP A 143 10.57 -11.26 2.64
CA ASP A 143 10.01 -10.20 1.81
C ASP A 143 8.48 -10.30 1.81
N SER A 144 7.85 -9.23 2.28
CA SER A 144 6.41 -9.09 2.40
C SER A 144 5.87 -8.04 1.42
N ALA A 145 6.62 -7.63 0.40
CA ALA A 145 6.18 -6.64 -0.57
C ALA A 145 4.90 -7.09 -1.27
N HIS A 146 3.84 -6.30 -1.12
CA HIS A 146 2.55 -6.54 -1.76
C HIS A 146 1.85 -5.22 -2.07
N CYS A 147 0.90 -5.31 -2.99
CA CYS A 147 -0.04 -4.24 -3.26
C CYS A 147 -1.46 -4.77 -3.03
N GLU A 148 -2.11 -4.31 -1.95
CA GLU A 148 -3.47 -4.74 -1.62
C GLU A 148 -4.47 -4.24 -2.69
N ILE A 149 -5.29 -5.16 -3.21
CA ILE A 149 -6.43 -4.83 -4.07
C ILE A 149 -7.71 -4.85 -3.23
N PHE A 150 -7.90 -5.84 -2.35
CA PHE A 150 -9.12 -5.98 -1.55
C PHE A 150 -8.85 -6.65 -0.18
N GLN A 151 -9.11 -5.93 0.91
CA GLN A 151 -8.85 -6.36 2.29
C GLN A 151 -10.09 -7.01 2.93
N MET A 152 -10.05 -8.32 3.18
CA MET A 152 -11.15 -9.09 3.79
C MET A 152 -11.00 -9.25 5.31
N ALA A 153 -9.83 -8.90 5.85
CA ALA A 153 -9.41 -9.10 7.24
C ALA A 153 -9.25 -10.58 7.64
N THR A 154 -10.27 -11.43 7.54
CA THR A 154 -10.20 -12.83 7.98
C THR A 154 -10.93 -13.78 7.04
N PHE A 155 -10.56 -15.07 7.07
CA PHE A 155 -11.31 -16.12 6.38
C PHE A 155 -12.52 -16.63 7.17
N ASN A 156 -12.72 -16.15 8.39
CA ASN A 156 -13.84 -16.52 9.23
C ASN A 156 -15.06 -15.62 8.97
N GLU A 157 -16.07 -16.15 8.30
CA GLU A 157 -17.31 -15.44 7.99
C GLU A 157 -18.07 -15.02 9.25
N ALA A 158 -17.99 -15.80 10.34
CA ALA A 158 -18.62 -15.45 11.61
C ALA A 158 -18.00 -14.21 12.28
N TRP A 159 -16.78 -13.82 11.87
CA TRP A 159 -16.11 -12.59 12.33
C TRP A 159 -16.25 -11.43 11.32
N GLY A 160 -17.09 -11.59 10.29
CA GLY A 160 -17.28 -10.59 9.24
C GLY A 160 -16.29 -10.71 8.07
N GLY A 161 -15.51 -11.79 8.03
CA GLY A 161 -14.59 -12.10 6.93
C GLY A 161 -15.25 -12.75 5.72
N CYS A 162 -14.44 -13.39 4.88
CA CYS A 162 -14.90 -14.12 3.69
C CYS A 162 -14.21 -15.48 3.59
N SER A 163 -14.97 -16.58 3.49
CA SER A 163 -14.38 -17.91 3.39
C SER A 163 -13.60 -18.10 2.09
N ARG A 164 -12.57 -18.96 2.10
CA ARG A 164 -11.80 -19.29 0.90
C ARG A 164 -12.68 -19.83 -0.24
N GLU A 165 -13.74 -20.55 0.09
CA GLU A 165 -14.67 -21.08 -0.90
C GLU A 165 -15.48 -19.97 -1.59
N THR A 166 -16.00 -19.02 -0.82
CA THR A 166 -16.66 -17.83 -1.36
C THR A 166 -15.70 -17.02 -2.25
N ILE A 167 -14.44 -16.85 -1.81
CA ILE A 167 -13.40 -16.16 -2.58
C ILE A 167 -13.15 -16.87 -3.90
N ARG A 168 -12.91 -18.19 -3.91
CA ARG A 168 -12.70 -18.98 -5.13
C ARG A 168 -13.85 -18.85 -6.12
N ARG A 169 -15.09 -18.98 -5.62
CA ARG A 169 -16.28 -18.82 -6.44
C ARG A 169 -16.29 -17.43 -7.11
N VAL A 170 -16.11 -16.37 -6.34
CA VAL A 170 -16.09 -15.01 -6.90
C VAL A 170 -14.93 -14.82 -7.89
N MET A 171 -13.73 -15.30 -7.56
CA MET A 171 -12.57 -15.21 -8.44
C MET A 171 -12.78 -15.95 -9.76
N SER A 172 -13.58 -17.02 -9.78
CA SER A 172 -13.96 -17.72 -11.01
C SER A 172 -14.96 -16.96 -11.89
N GLU A 173 -15.65 -15.96 -11.34
CA GLU A 173 -16.66 -15.17 -12.04
C GLU A 173 -16.16 -13.81 -12.53
N ILE A 174 -15.04 -13.32 -12.00
CA ILE A 174 -14.48 -12.02 -12.39
C ILE A 174 -13.50 -12.14 -13.55
N MET A 175 -13.29 -11.02 -14.22
CA MET A 175 -12.28 -10.83 -15.24
C MET A 175 -10.98 -10.34 -14.60
N ILE A 176 -9.94 -11.17 -14.65
CA ILE A 176 -8.59 -10.87 -14.19
C ILE A 176 -7.72 -10.57 -15.42
N PRO A 177 -7.34 -9.30 -15.65
CA PRO A 177 -6.40 -8.97 -16.71
C PRO A 177 -4.99 -9.44 -16.36
N HIS A 178 -4.11 -9.43 -17.35
CA HIS A 178 -2.66 -9.50 -17.12
C HIS A 178 -2.23 -8.24 -16.36
N MET A 179 -1.76 -8.41 -15.12
CA MET A 179 -1.37 -7.32 -14.23
C MET A 179 -0.08 -6.66 -14.70
N ALA A 180 -0.22 -5.52 -15.39
CA ALA A 180 0.87 -4.60 -15.66
C ALA A 180 0.75 -3.40 -14.72
N VAL A 181 1.81 -3.11 -13.96
CA VAL A 181 1.81 -2.00 -13.00
C VAL A 181 2.95 -1.04 -13.24
N LEU A 182 2.76 0.19 -12.78
CA LEU A 182 3.71 1.27 -12.86
C LEU A 182 3.76 2.01 -11.52
N PRO A 183 4.91 2.01 -10.81
CA PRO A 183 5.09 2.85 -9.65
C PRO A 183 4.92 4.34 -9.99
N SER A 184 4.17 5.06 -9.17
CA SER A 184 3.84 6.48 -9.36
C SER A 184 4.79 7.40 -8.59
N PHE A 185 4.89 7.22 -7.27
CA PHE A 185 5.78 7.99 -6.38
C PHE A 185 5.88 7.34 -4.99
N VAL A 186 6.85 7.77 -4.20
CA VAL A 186 6.97 7.40 -2.78
C VAL A 186 6.34 8.48 -1.90
N LEU A 187 5.52 8.06 -0.94
CA LEU A 187 4.79 8.93 -0.02
C LEU A 187 5.17 8.62 1.43
N ARG A 188 5.28 9.67 2.26
CA ARG A 188 5.20 9.56 3.73
C ARG A 188 3.75 9.70 4.15
N ASN A 189 3.19 8.68 4.79
CA ASN A 189 1.80 8.74 5.22
C ASN A 189 1.59 9.66 6.44
N GLY A 190 0.34 9.82 6.88
CA GLY A 190 -0.03 10.69 7.99
C GLY A 190 0.18 10.11 9.39
N ASP A 191 0.68 8.88 9.52
CA ASP A 191 0.89 8.25 10.81
C ASP A 191 2.03 8.89 11.59
N THR A 192 2.05 8.69 12.91
CA THR A 192 3.14 9.17 13.77
C THR A 192 3.63 8.05 14.69
N PRO A 193 4.89 7.61 14.55
CA PRO A 193 5.80 7.87 13.43
C PRO A 193 5.24 7.31 12.10
N SER A 194 5.60 7.95 10.99
CA SER A 194 5.02 7.70 9.66
C SER A 194 5.47 6.38 9.04
N GLU A 195 4.66 5.85 8.14
CA GLU A 195 5.06 4.80 7.21
C GLU A 195 5.47 5.40 5.86
N LEU A 196 6.27 4.65 5.11
CA LEU A 196 6.60 4.97 3.73
C LEU A 196 5.95 3.98 2.77
N GLU A 197 5.34 4.54 1.73
CA GLU A 197 4.48 3.83 0.80
C GLU A 197 4.89 4.13 -0.65
N LEU A 198 5.06 3.11 -1.47
CA LEU A 198 5.17 3.25 -2.92
C LEU A 198 3.77 3.21 -3.52
N LYS A 199 3.36 4.25 -4.25
CA LYS A 199 2.02 4.37 -4.84
C LYS A 199 1.95 3.77 -6.24
N PHE A 200 0.78 3.23 -6.56
CA PHE A 200 0.39 2.73 -7.87
C PHE A 200 -0.93 3.42 -8.25
N GLU A 201 -0.83 4.67 -8.70
CA GLU A 201 -2.03 5.47 -9.00
C GLU A 201 -2.62 5.12 -10.35
N LEU A 202 -3.95 5.23 -10.45
CA LEU A 202 -4.63 5.22 -11.74
C LEU A 202 -4.34 6.55 -12.43
N GLU A 203 -3.36 6.57 -13.31
CA GLU A 203 -2.99 7.78 -14.05
C GLU A 203 -3.72 7.80 -15.40
N PRO A 204 -4.64 8.76 -15.61
CA PRO A 204 -5.34 8.89 -16.88
C PRO A 204 -4.33 9.12 -18.00
N GLY A 205 -4.37 8.25 -19.00
CA GLY A 205 -3.60 8.39 -20.23
C GLY A 205 -4.44 9.08 -21.30
N VAL A 206 -4.54 8.41 -22.45
CA VAL A 206 -5.30 8.94 -23.58
C VAL A 206 -6.81 8.89 -23.27
N ALA A 207 -7.50 10.03 -23.45
CA ALA A 207 -8.95 10.11 -23.26
C ALA A 207 -9.68 9.11 -24.17
N GLY A 208 -10.69 8.41 -23.63
CA GLY A 208 -11.43 7.38 -24.36
C GLY A 208 -10.69 6.04 -24.51
N HIS A 209 -9.47 5.93 -23.98
CA HIS A 209 -8.64 4.73 -24.01
C HIS A 209 -8.22 4.32 -22.59
N PRO A 210 -9.16 3.87 -21.75
CA PRO A 210 -8.85 3.52 -20.37
C PRO A 210 -7.88 2.33 -20.26
N GLU A 211 -7.79 1.49 -21.29
CA GLU A 211 -6.80 0.40 -21.36
C GLU A 211 -5.35 0.89 -21.44
N LYS A 212 -5.14 2.18 -21.72
CA LYS A 212 -3.82 2.83 -21.78
C LYS A 212 -3.48 3.61 -20.51
N TRP A 213 -4.39 3.66 -19.54
CA TRP A 213 -4.13 4.36 -18.27
C TRP A 213 -3.19 3.53 -17.41
N ALA A 214 -2.27 4.15 -16.68
CA ALA A 214 -1.39 3.36 -15.82
C ALA A 214 -2.21 2.69 -14.72
N ASN A 215 -1.89 1.44 -14.37
CA ASN A 215 -2.50 0.70 -13.27
C ASN A 215 -4.03 0.48 -13.37
N TRP A 216 -4.64 0.59 -14.56
CA TRP A 216 -6.09 0.40 -14.74
C TRP A 216 -6.58 -0.97 -14.25
N GLN A 217 -5.72 -1.99 -14.37
CA GLN A 217 -6.01 -3.37 -13.99
C GLN A 217 -6.35 -3.50 -12.50
N LEU A 218 -5.62 -2.77 -11.65
CA LEU A 218 -5.84 -2.78 -10.20
C LEU A 218 -7.26 -2.31 -9.87
N ARG A 219 -7.66 -1.19 -10.48
CA ARG A 219 -9.00 -0.61 -10.29
C ARG A 219 -10.09 -1.50 -10.88
N PHE A 220 -9.85 -2.08 -12.05
CA PHE A 220 -10.79 -2.95 -12.73
C PHE A 220 -11.10 -4.23 -11.93
N VAL A 221 -10.08 -4.86 -11.33
CA VAL A 221 -10.29 -6.01 -10.44
C VAL A 221 -10.94 -5.58 -9.12
N HIS A 222 -10.48 -4.49 -8.51
CA HIS A 222 -11.08 -3.95 -7.29
C HIS A 222 -12.58 -3.68 -7.44
N ASN A 223 -13.01 -3.04 -8.54
CA ASN A 223 -14.43 -2.73 -8.79
C ASN A 223 -15.28 -4.01 -8.85
N GLN A 224 -14.83 -5.04 -9.57
CA GLN A 224 -15.55 -6.32 -9.66
C GLN A 224 -15.63 -7.06 -8.31
N LEU A 225 -14.53 -7.04 -7.55
CA LEU A 225 -14.49 -7.61 -6.20
C LEU A 225 -15.45 -6.86 -5.27
N PHE A 226 -15.48 -5.54 -5.35
CA PHE A 226 -16.38 -4.71 -4.54
C PHE A 226 -17.86 -5.02 -4.81
N GLU A 227 -18.24 -5.27 -6.06
CA GLU A 227 -19.61 -5.63 -6.41
C GLU A 227 -20.00 -7.04 -5.92
N LYS A 228 -19.06 -7.99 -5.94
CA LYS A 228 -19.34 -9.41 -5.69
C LYS A 228 -19.05 -9.89 -4.27
N LEU A 229 -18.05 -9.32 -3.59
CA LEU A 229 -17.67 -9.69 -2.22
C LEU A 229 -18.38 -8.78 -1.21
N GLN A 230 -19.44 -9.32 -0.61
CA GLN A 230 -20.14 -8.67 0.50
C GLN A 230 -19.59 -9.16 1.85
N CYS A 231 -18.40 -8.69 2.22
CA CYS A 231 -17.82 -8.93 3.55
C CYS A 231 -17.51 -7.61 4.24
N GLY A 232 -17.14 -7.67 5.52
CA GLY A 232 -16.67 -6.55 6.36
C GLY A 232 -15.39 -5.87 5.88
N ALA A 233 -15.14 -5.93 4.58
CA ALA A 233 -13.96 -5.44 3.92
C ALA A 233 -13.73 -3.98 4.27
N ARG A 234 -12.47 -3.67 4.57
CA ARG A 234 -12.06 -2.28 4.61
C ARG A 234 -12.10 -1.81 3.16
N PHE A 235 -12.94 -0.82 2.88
CA PHE A 235 -12.66 0.09 1.78
C PHE A 235 -11.23 0.58 2.01
N CYS A 236 -10.28 0.20 1.16
CA CYS A 236 -8.97 0.84 1.13
C CYS A 236 -9.20 2.22 0.49
N PRO A 237 -9.39 3.29 1.29
CA PRO A 237 -9.76 4.61 0.79
C PRO A 237 -8.46 5.25 0.33
N GLY A 238 -7.90 4.78 -0.78
CA GLY A 238 -6.62 5.29 -1.22
C GLY A 238 -6.16 4.66 -2.51
N PRO A 239 -5.21 5.31 -3.19
CA PRO A 239 -4.48 4.68 -4.27
C PRO A 239 -3.85 3.38 -3.77
N HIS A 240 -3.83 2.39 -4.65
CA HIS A 240 -3.11 1.15 -4.43
C HIS A 240 -1.65 1.46 -4.06
N HIS A 241 -1.12 0.76 -3.07
CA HIS A 241 0.21 1.05 -2.55
C HIS A 241 0.87 -0.20 -1.99
N MET A 242 2.19 -0.10 -1.85
CA MET A 242 3.04 -1.03 -1.13
C MET A 242 3.72 -0.27 0.00
N THR A 243 3.37 -0.58 1.25
CA THR A 243 4.15 -0.11 2.40
C THR A 243 5.47 -0.86 2.44
N PHE A 244 6.57 -0.13 2.54
CA PHE A 244 7.91 -0.75 2.56
C PHE A 244 8.73 -0.38 3.79
N LEU A 245 8.31 0.63 4.56
CA LEU A 245 8.93 1.00 5.83
C LEU A 245 7.89 1.48 6.82
N ARG A 246 8.07 1.10 8.09
CA ARG A 246 7.20 1.53 9.19
C ARG A 246 7.94 2.31 10.24
N LYS A 247 7.19 3.20 10.90
CA LYS A 247 7.64 4.02 12.02
C LYS A 247 8.93 4.80 11.70
N ALA A 248 9.01 5.33 10.48
CA ALA A 248 10.15 6.06 9.97
C ALA A 248 10.37 7.35 10.76
N ALA A 249 11.52 7.44 11.41
CA ALA A 249 12.04 8.66 12.01
C ALA A 249 13.29 9.10 11.25
N TRP A 250 13.34 10.38 10.92
CA TRP A 250 14.43 10.97 10.14
C TRP A 250 15.55 11.46 11.06
N ARG A 251 16.77 11.54 10.54
CA ARG A 251 17.88 12.20 11.26
C ARG A 251 17.63 13.69 11.38
N ASP A 252 17.29 14.32 10.26
CA ASP A 252 16.81 15.70 10.16
C ASP A 252 16.04 15.89 8.84
N GLU A 253 15.52 17.10 8.63
CA GLU A 253 14.77 17.46 7.42
C GLU A 253 15.59 17.34 6.13
N LYS A 254 16.90 17.63 6.17
CA LYS A 254 17.75 17.56 4.97
C LYS A 254 17.93 16.13 4.49
N HIS A 255 18.08 15.19 5.43
CA HIS A 255 18.12 13.76 5.12
C HIS A 255 16.80 13.26 4.53
N MET A 256 15.67 13.73 5.07
CA MET A 256 14.36 13.43 4.50
C MET A 256 14.26 13.90 3.04
N VAL A 257 14.59 15.17 2.76
CA VAL A 257 14.55 15.73 1.41
C VAL A 257 15.48 14.96 0.46
N LYS A 258 16.69 14.63 0.90
CA LYS A 258 17.66 13.86 0.10
C LYS A 258 17.15 12.47 -0.23
N TYR A 259 16.60 11.75 0.75
CA TYR A 259 16.02 10.43 0.55
C TYR A 259 14.86 10.47 -0.47
N PHE A 260 13.93 11.41 -0.36
CA PHE A 260 12.83 11.51 -1.33
C PHE A 260 13.31 11.86 -2.74
N ALA A 261 14.39 12.62 -2.89
CA ALA A 261 15.01 12.87 -4.20
C ALA A 261 15.67 11.60 -4.80
N GLU A 262 16.23 10.72 -3.97
CA GLU A 262 16.75 9.41 -4.41
C GLU A 262 15.60 8.48 -4.85
N CYS A 263 14.53 8.41 -4.06
CA CYS A 263 13.33 7.66 -4.42
C CYS A 263 12.67 8.15 -5.72
N ASP A 264 12.53 9.46 -5.90
CA ASP A 264 12.00 10.05 -7.14
C ASP A 264 12.83 9.65 -8.37
N ARG A 265 14.16 9.60 -8.25
CA ARG A 265 15.04 9.13 -9.32
C ARG A 265 14.77 7.68 -9.71
N ALA A 266 14.66 6.79 -8.71
CA ALA A 266 14.35 5.38 -8.93
C ALA A 266 12.98 5.20 -9.59
N VAL A 267 11.97 5.91 -9.11
CA VAL A 267 10.62 5.86 -9.67
C VAL A 267 10.61 6.38 -11.11
N ARG A 268 11.30 7.48 -11.42
CA ARG A 268 11.42 7.97 -12.81
C ARG A 268 12.04 6.94 -13.74
N GLN A 269 13.09 6.26 -13.30
CA GLN A 269 13.72 5.18 -14.06
C GLN A 269 12.72 4.04 -14.37
N TRP A 270 11.88 3.65 -13.41
CA TRP A 270 10.82 2.66 -13.69
C TRP A 270 9.75 3.21 -14.63
N ARG A 271 9.40 4.49 -14.50
CA ARG A 271 8.39 5.14 -15.35
C ARG A 271 8.82 5.28 -16.80
N GLU A 272 10.12 5.41 -17.07
CA GLU A 272 10.66 5.40 -18.44
C GLU A 272 10.38 4.08 -19.18
N GLN A 273 10.23 2.97 -18.45
CA GLN A 273 9.90 1.65 -19.02
C GLN A 273 8.39 1.49 -19.29
N GLY A 274 7.56 2.35 -18.68
CA GLY A 274 6.10 2.22 -18.70
C GLY A 274 5.58 1.08 -17.81
N PRO A 275 4.28 0.74 -17.91
CA PRO A 275 3.70 -0.36 -17.14
C PRO A 275 4.35 -1.71 -17.47
N MET A 276 4.76 -2.44 -16.45
CA MET A 276 5.47 -3.72 -16.57
C MET A 276 4.64 -4.87 -16.04
N LEU A 277 4.64 -5.99 -16.76
CA LEU A 277 4.05 -7.26 -16.32
C LEU A 277 4.92 -7.89 -15.22
N LEU A 278 4.28 -8.40 -14.15
CA LEU A 278 4.98 -8.95 -12.99
C LEU A 278 5.41 -10.41 -13.17
N GLU A 279 6.63 -10.64 -13.64
CA GLU A 279 7.18 -11.99 -13.84
C GLU A 279 7.89 -12.51 -12.58
N PRO A 280 7.55 -13.73 -12.10
CA PRO A 280 8.35 -14.38 -11.07
C PRO A 280 9.75 -14.75 -11.59
N GLU A 281 10.64 -15.13 -10.69
CA GLU A 281 11.91 -15.75 -11.07
C GLU A 281 11.63 -17.07 -11.81
N GLN A 282 12.29 -17.26 -12.95
CA GLN A 282 12.06 -18.38 -13.87
C GLN A 282 13.23 -19.35 -13.89
N ASP A 283 14.42 -18.92 -13.47
CA ASP A 283 15.59 -19.79 -13.38
C ASP A 283 15.52 -20.63 -12.08
N PRO A 284 15.37 -21.97 -12.16
CA PRO A 284 15.32 -22.83 -10.98
C PRO A 284 16.58 -22.79 -10.11
N ASP A 285 17.71 -22.39 -10.69
CA ASP A 285 18.99 -22.25 -9.98
C ASP A 285 19.17 -20.84 -9.39
N ALA A 286 18.33 -19.88 -9.78
CA ALA A 286 18.38 -18.53 -9.26
C ALA A 286 17.75 -18.44 -7.86
N PRO A 287 18.33 -17.60 -6.98
CA PRO A 287 17.77 -17.40 -5.66
C PRO A 287 16.37 -16.80 -5.67
N GLY A 288 15.52 -17.30 -4.78
CA GLY A 288 14.12 -16.87 -4.71
C GLY A 288 13.23 -17.48 -5.80
N TYR A 289 13.73 -18.41 -6.62
CA TYR A 289 12.87 -19.22 -7.47
C TYR A 289 11.71 -19.85 -6.67
N PRO A 290 10.44 -19.73 -7.14
CA PRO A 290 9.29 -20.37 -6.50
C PRO A 290 9.35 -21.90 -6.66
N ALA A 291 10.14 -22.57 -5.82
CA ALA A 291 10.31 -24.03 -5.85
C ALA A 291 8.99 -24.80 -5.63
N GLU A 292 8.08 -24.22 -4.86
CA GLU A 292 6.71 -24.71 -4.65
C GLU A 292 5.73 -23.66 -5.20
N PRO A 293 5.50 -23.63 -6.53
CA PRO A 293 4.70 -22.59 -7.13
C PRO A 293 3.23 -22.71 -6.75
N LEU A 294 2.59 -21.58 -6.49
CA LEU A 294 1.14 -21.49 -6.25
C LEU A 294 0.39 -21.55 -7.58
N GLY A 295 -0.32 -22.66 -7.78
CA GLY A 295 -1.18 -22.84 -8.95
C GLY A 295 -0.39 -22.75 -10.26
N GLN A 296 -0.69 -21.74 -11.07
CA GLN A 296 -0.09 -21.54 -12.39
C GLN A 296 0.87 -20.33 -12.44
N GLU A 297 1.34 -19.80 -11.29
CA GLU A 297 2.11 -18.54 -11.25
C GLU A 297 3.34 -18.50 -12.17
N LEU A 298 3.99 -19.65 -12.44
CA LEU A 298 5.13 -19.73 -13.36
C LEU A 298 4.72 -19.86 -14.84
N THR A 299 3.58 -20.50 -15.12
CA THR A 299 3.15 -20.81 -16.51
C THR A 299 2.19 -19.78 -17.09
N HIS A 300 1.43 -19.11 -16.24
CA HIS A 300 0.46 -18.08 -16.58
C HIS A 300 0.59 -16.94 -15.56
N PRO A 301 1.72 -16.21 -15.55
CA PRO A 301 2.04 -15.17 -14.55
C PRO A 301 1.11 -13.95 -14.62
N HIS A 302 1.43 -12.89 -13.85
CA HIS A 302 0.70 -11.59 -13.86
C HIS A 302 -0.71 -11.64 -13.25
N GLY A 303 -0.94 -12.56 -12.32
CA GLY A 303 -2.24 -12.82 -11.71
C GLY A 303 -2.43 -12.13 -10.36
N VAL A 304 -3.43 -12.59 -9.62
CA VAL A 304 -3.77 -12.09 -8.28
C VAL A 304 -3.50 -13.17 -7.25
N TYR A 305 -2.95 -12.77 -6.11
CA TYR A 305 -2.67 -13.66 -4.98
C TYR A 305 -3.71 -13.49 -3.88
N LEU A 306 -4.06 -14.60 -3.24
CA LEU A 306 -4.75 -14.61 -1.96
C LEU A 306 -3.73 -14.74 -0.84
N PHE A 307 -3.78 -13.82 0.11
CA PHE A 307 -2.91 -13.80 1.27
C PHE A 307 -3.68 -14.18 2.54
N ARG A 308 -3.08 -15.02 3.38
CA ARG A 308 -3.55 -15.22 4.77
C ARG A 308 -2.96 -14.15 5.69
N THR A 309 -1.69 -13.83 5.46
CA THR A 309 -0.92 -12.77 6.12
C THR A 309 -0.08 -12.06 5.05
N ARG A 310 0.59 -10.96 5.40
CA ARG A 310 1.43 -10.19 4.45
C ARG A 310 2.57 -11.01 3.82
N GLU A 311 3.01 -12.07 4.49
CA GLU A 311 4.13 -12.93 4.07
C GLU A 311 3.66 -14.29 3.50
N GLU A 312 2.39 -14.65 3.71
CA GLU A 312 1.87 -15.98 3.39
C GLU A 312 0.82 -15.90 2.27
N PRO A 313 1.24 -15.89 0.99
CA PRO A 313 0.32 -16.18 -0.11
C PRO A 313 -0.10 -17.65 -0.02
N VAL A 314 -1.41 -17.89 -0.11
CA VAL A 314 -2.01 -19.23 0.05
C VAL A 314 -2.73 -19.73 -1.19
N GLU A 315 -2.92 -18.85 -2.19
CA GLU A 315 -3.55 -19.18 -3.46
C GLU A 315 -3.18 -18.16 -4.54
N TYR A 316 -3.25 -18.60 -5.79
CA TYR A 316 -2.98 -17.79 -6.97
C TYR A 316 -4.11 -17.94 -7.99
N PHE A 317 -4.51 -16.82 -8.60
CA PHE A 317 -5.52 -16.75 -9.63
C PHE A 317 -4.91 -16.16 -10.91
N SER A 318 -4.76 -17.01 -11.92
CA SER A 318 -4.21 -16.64 -13.23
C SER A 318 -5.08 -15.60 -13.95
N PRO A 319 -4.51 -14.79 -14.85
CA PRO A 319 -5.29 -13.97 -15.77
C PRO A 319 -6.28 -14.83 -16.57
N ASN A 320 -7.52 -14.33 -16.74
CA ASN A 320 -8.56 -14.94 -17.57
C ASN A 320 -9.21 -13.93 -18.54
N PHE A 321 -8.81 -12.65 -18.46
CA PHE A 321 -9.20 -11.58 -19.36
C PHE A 321 -7.99 -11.18 -20.20
N HIS A 322 -7.85 -11.78 -21.37
CA HIS A 322 -6.63 -11.69 -22.17
C HIS A 322 -6.63 -10.52 -23.16
N PRO A 323 -5.46 -10.02 -23.61
CA PRO A 323 -5.37 -9.06 -24.71
C PRO A 323 -5.92 -9.65 -26.04
N PRO A 324 -6.19 -8.82 -27.06
CA PRO A 324 -6.07 -7.36 -27.04
C PRO A 324 -7.15 -6.70 -26.16
N TYR A 325 -6.78 -5.67 -25.40
CA TYR A 325 -7.69 -4.93 -24.50
C TYR A 325 -8.40 -3.74 -25.18
N ASP A 326 -7.90 -3.34 -26.34
CA ASP A 326 -8.28 -2.15 -27.07
C ASP A 326 -9.49 -2.35 -27.99
N THR A 327 -10.11 -3.54 -27.94
CA THR A 327 -11.38 -3.81 -28.63
C THR A 327 -12.50 -2.94 -28.03
N PRO A 328 -13.48 -2.48 -28.84
CA PRO A 328 -14.58 -1.64 -28.34
C PRO A 328 -15.34 -2.24 -27.16
N ASP A 329 -15.58 -3.54 -27.17
CA ASP A 329 -16.35 -4.20 -26.10
C ASP A 329 -15.54 -4.29 -24.79
N LYS A 330 -14.24 -4.61 -24.87
CA LYS A 330 -13.39 -4.61 -23.67
C LYS A 330 -13.16 -3.21 -23.11
N ARG A 331 -12.98 -2.19 -23.96
CA ARG A 331 -12.91 -0.80 -23.48
C ARG A 331 -14.14 -0.38 -22.69
N LYS A 332 -15.33 -0.76 -23.14
CA LYS A 332 -16.58 -0.52 -22.40
C LYS A 332 -16.61 -1.24 -21.06
N LEU A 333 -16.02 -2.42 -20.95
CA LEU A 333 -15.91 -3.15 -19.68
C LEU A 333 -14.91 -2.47 -18.75
N ILE A 334 -13.73 -2.09 -19.26
CA ILE A 334 -12.67 -1.43 -18.49
C ILE A 334 -13.12 -0.05 -17.98
N ALA A 335 -13.94 0.66 -18.76
CA ALA A 335 -14.43 2.00 -18.41
C ALA A 335 -15.51 2.02 -17.31
N LYS A 336 -16.05 0.86 -16.90
CA LYS A 336 -17.09 0.76 -15.86
C LYS A 336 -16.51 0.85 -14.46
#